data_AF-A0A5K1JZI6-F1
#
_entry.id   AF-A0A5K1JZI6-F1
#
_cell.length_a   1.000
_cell.length_b   1.000
_cell.length_c   1.000
_cell.angle_alpha   90.00
_cell.angle_beta   90.00
_cell.angle_gamma   90.00
#
_symmetry.space_group_name_H-M   'P 1'
#
loop_
_entity.id
_entity.type
_entity.pdbx_description
1 polymer ?
#
loop_
_entity_poly.entity_id
_entity_poly.type
_entity_poly.pdbx_seq_one_letter_code
_entity_poly.pdbx_strand_id
1 'polypeptide(L)'
;MPQDEGDARATNTSAETVSEIVDCKVGQPRPQADVPFRVEAYFLSLDLRSLLAKIAQSRVEGLSKTSNAPDTARHRTLWTSFVSFLYDSCVADAKKAAALAKGCPTPRHATRAAIYEVQFAFDVFRWKTMCERAELSRAGALGAAARERLQRKAADYKQDLARRSQQLQQSHLRAQPSQTMESLREERRWLEENCRAKVAVMERECSKLEAELVTPSAVHNRAIAQMRLEEDFTQRRPSGSTSGIAASRSGSSDQSSCVVA
;
A
#
# COMPACT_ATOMS: atom_id res chain seq x y z
N MET A 1 25.69 -23.22 -59.36
CA MET A 1 25.82 -24.32 -58.38
C MET A 1 27.29 -24.70 -58.30
N PRO A 2 27.90 -24.89 -57.12
CA PRO A 2 27.84 -24.18 -55.82
C PRO A 2 29.24 -23.56 -55.51
N GLN A 3 29.42 -22.64 -54.57
CA GLN A 3 29.81 -22.83 -53.15
C GLN A 3 29.69 -21.41 -52.55
N ASP A 4 28.81 -21.07 -51.61
CA ASP A 4 28.72 -21.48 -50.20
C ASP A 4 30.06 -21.40 -49.46
N GLU A 5 30.44 -20.19 -49.02
CA GLU A 5 31.33 -19.99 -47.88
C GLU A 5 30.54 -19.31 -46.77
N GLY A 6 30.03 -20.17 -45.88
CA GLY A 6 29.49 -19.79 -44.59
C GLY A 6 30.56 -19.51 -43.55
N ASP A 7 30.17 -18.67 -42.60
CA ASP A 7 30.55 -18.69 -41.18
C ASP A 7 32.01 -18.94 -40.79
N ALA A 8 32.71 -17.86 -40.46
CA ALA A 8 33.68 -17.85 -39.36
C ALA A 8 34.02 -16.42 -38.90
N ARG A 9 33.06 -15.69 -38.31
CA ARG A 9 33.40 -14.55 -37.42
C ARG A 9 33.36 -14.99 -35.97
N ALA A 10 34.12 -16.03 -35.63
CA ALA A 10 34.49 -16.32 -34.27
C ALA A 10 35.66 -15.40 -33.90
N THR A 11 35.37 -14.35 -33.12
CA THR A 11 36.37 -13.43 -32.59
C THR A 11 37.29 -14.20 -31.64
N ASN A 12 38.45 -14.60 -32.13
CA ASN A 12 39.56 -15.11 -31.33
C ASN A 12 40.18 -13.95 -30.53
N THR A 13 39.44 -13.41 -29.58
CA THR A 13 39.98 -12.44 -28.61
C THR A 13 40.67 -13.26 -27.52
N SER A 14 42.00 -13.18 -27.45
CA SER A 14 42.77 -13.92 -26.45
C SER A 14 42.43 -13.46 -25.03
N ALA A 15 42.50 -14.36 -24.06
CA ALA A 15 42.23 -14.02 -22.65
C ALA A 15 43.15 -12.90 -22.12
N GLU A 16 44.35 -12.76 -22.69
CA GLU A 16 45.28 -11.64 -22.42
C GLU A 16 44.75 -10.31 -22.95
N THR A 17 44.21 -10.25 -24.19
CA THR A 17 43.63 -9.00 -24.71
C THR A 17 42.37 -8.60 -23.94
N VAL A 18 41.59 -9.56 -23.42
CA VAL A 18 40.46 -9.26 -22.54
C VAL A 18 40.92 -8.68 -21.20
N SER A 19 41.99 -9.21 -20.60
CA SER A 19 42.54 -8.69 -19.34
C SER A 19 43.13 -7.29 -19.51
N GLU A 20 43.86 -7.03 -20.59
CA GLU A 20 44.41 -5.69 -20.88
C GLU A 20 43.33 -4.63 -21.13
N ILE A 21 42.21 -4.98 -21.77
CA ILE A 21 41.06 -4.08 -21.97
C ILE A 21 40.31 -3.81 -20.65
N VAL A 22 40.26 -4.79 -19.75
CA VAL A 22 39.66 -4.65 -18.42
C VAL A 22 40.55 -3.77 -17.53
N ASP A 23 41.87 -3.94 -17.60
CA ASP A 23 42.84 -3.17 -16.83
C ASP A 23 43.00 -1.72 -17.35
N CYS A 24 42.86 -1.49 -18.66
CA CYS A 24 42.85 -0.13 -19.24
C CYS A 24 41.62 0.71 -18.85
N LYS A 25 40.60 0.10 -18.23
CA LYS A 25 39.39 0.81 -17.76
C LYS A 25 39.43 1.16 -16.28
N VAL A 26 40.53 0.85 -15.57
CA VAL A 26 40.73 1.30 -14.20
C VAL A 26 40.96 2.82 -14.19
N GLY A 27 39.93 3.56 -13.78
CA GLY A 27 39.99 5.03 -13.66
C GLY A 27 39.19 5.81 -14.69
N GLN A 28 38.59 5.17 -15.71
CA GLN A 28 37.64 5.87 -16.57
C GLN A 28 36.30 6.08 -15.84
N PRO A 29 35.71 7.29 -15.88
CA PRO A 29 34.39 7.50 -15.30
C PRO A 29 33.39 6.54 -15.95
N ARG A 30 32.56 5.89 -15.14
CA ARG A 30 31.59 4.89 -15.64
C ARG A 30 30.79 5.50 -16.79
N PRO A 31 30.53 4.73 -17.86
CA PRO A 31 29.73 5.23 -18.98
C PRO A 31 28.39 5.78 -18.47
N GLN A 32 28.13 7.07 -18.70
CA GLN A 32 26.84 7.68 -18.34
C GLN A 32 25.66 7.04 -19.09
N ALA A 33 25.94 6.31 -20.18
CA ALA A 33 24.98 5.51 -20.93
C ALA A 33 24.27 4.45 -20.06
N ASP A 34 24.87 4.00 -18.94
CA ASP A 34 24.26 2.99 -18.08
C ASP A 34 23.22 3.57 -17.10
N VAL A 35 23.21 4.88 -16.89
CA VAL A 35 22.35 5.50 -15.85
C VAL A 35 20.85 5.30 -16.15
N PRO A 36 20.34 5.53 -17.38
CA PRO A 36 18.94 5.24 -17.71
C PRO A 36 18.56 3.79 -17.43
N PHE A 37 19.41 2.83 -17.81
CA PHE A 37 19.16 1.39 -17.56
C PHE A 37 19.09 1.08 -16.06
N ARG A 38 19.96 1.70 -15.25
CA ARG A 38 19.91 1.55 -13.79
C ARG A 38 18.62 2.14 -13.20
N VAL A 39 18.16 3.28 -13.69
CA VAL A 39 16.90 3.90 -13.26
C VAL A 39 15.70 3.03 -13.65
N GLU A 40 15.67 2.48 -14.86
CA GLU A 40 14.61 1.55 -15.28
C GLU A 40 14.63 0.25 -14.47
N ALA A 41 15.82 -0.27 -14.12
CA ALA A 41 15.92 -1.42 -13.22
C ALA A 41 15.30 -1.13 -11.83
N TYR A 42 15.46 0.09 -11.31
CA TYR A 42 14.74 0.50 -10.10
C TYR A 42 13.23 0.51 -10.32
N PHE A 43 12.73 1.06 -11.42
CA PHE A 43 11.29 1.09 -11.70
C PHE A 43 10.69 -0.32 -11.74
N LEU A 44 11.35 -1.25 -12.44
CA LEU A 44 10.91 -2.64 -12.48
C LEU A 44 10.92 -3.29 -11.08
N SER A 45 11.97 -3.08 -10.30
CA SER A 45 12.06 -3.59 -8.92
C SER A 45 10.96 -3.02 -8.02
N LEU A 46 10.63 -1.75 -8.19
CA LEU A 46 9.57 -1.06 -7.45
C LEU A 46 8.18 -1.62 -7.80
N ASP A 47 7.90 -1.86 -9.08
CA ASP A 47 6.63 -2.44 -9.54
C ASP A 47 6.44 -3.86 -8.99
N LEU A 48 7.49 -4.71 -9.05
CA LEU A 48 7.47 -6.06 -8.49
C LEU A 48 7.20 -6.06 -6.99
N ARG A 49 7.86 -5.17 -6.23
CA ARG A 49 7.63 -5.06 -4.78
C ARG A 49 6.28 -4.46 -4.43
N SER A 50 5.75 -3.54 -5.24
CA SER A 50 4.38 -3.05 -5.09
C SER A 50 3.36 -4.19 -5.24
N LEU A 51 3.54 -5.06 -6.22
CA LEU A 51 2.72 -6.27 -6.40
C LEU A 51 2.84 -7.22 -5.20
N LEU A 52 4.06 -7.48 -4.73
CA LEU A 52 4.29 -8.30 -3.54
C LEU A 52 3.63 -7.71 -2.29
N ALA A 53 3.68 -6.38 -2.12
CA ALA A 53 3.03 -5.69 -1.01
C ALA A 53 1.50 -5.85 -1.07
N LYS A 54 0.89 -5.85 -2.25
CA LYS A 54 -0.55 -6.12 -2.43
C LYS A 54 -0.92 -7.55 -2.07
N ILE A 55 -0.08 -8.52 -2.43
CA ILE A 55 -0.27 -9.93 -2.04
C ILE A 55 -0.14 -10.08 -0.51
N ALA A 56 0.84 -9.41 0.10
CA ALA A 56 1.00 -9.43 1.55
C ALA A 56 -0.17 -8.75 2.28
N GLN A 57 -0.72 -7.66 1.72
CA GLN A 57 -1.94 -7.02 2.24
C GLN A 57 -3.14 -7.96 2.24
N SER A 58 -3.40 -8.68 1.15
CA SER A 58 -4.52 -9.61 1.09
C SER A 58 -4.39 -10.73 2.13
N ARG A 59 -3.15 -11.12 2.49
CA ARG A 59 -2.90 -12.03 3.62
C ARG A 59 -3.30 -11.42 4.95
N VAL A 60 -2.96 -10.16 5.23
CA VAL A 60 -3.41 -9.47 6.46
C VAL A 60 -4.95 -9.40 6.50
N GLU A 61 -5.58 -9.06 5.38
CA GLU A 61 -7.04 -8.92 5.28
C GLU A 61 -7.79 -10.23 5.45
N GLY A 62 -7.19 -11.35 5.02
CA GLY A 62 -7.74 -12.70 5.17
C GLY A 62 -7.61 -13.30 6.58
N LEU A 63 -6.81 -12.70 7.47
CA LEU A 63 -6.73 -13.14 8.86
C LEU A 63 -8.02 -12.78 9.62
N SER A 64 -8.42 -13.63 10.55
CA SER A 64 -9.59 -13.36 11.40
C SER A 64 -9.42 -12.02 12.13
N LYS A 65 -10.41 -11.14 12.00
CA LYS A 65 -10.42 -9.80 12.61
C LYS A 65 -10.85 -9.83 14.07
N THR A 66 -11.53 -10.89 14.48
CA THR A 66 -12.14 -11.06 15.82
C THR A 66 -11.39 -12.07 16.69
N SER A 67 -10.60 -12.95 16.10
CA SER A 67 -9.80 -13.92 16.86
C SER A 67 -8.63 -13.23 17.58
N ASN A 68 -8.56 -13.49 18.88
CA ASN A 68 -7.45 -13.12 19.77
C ASN A 68 -6.52 -14.31 20.06
N ALA A 69 -6.61 -15.38 19.26
CA ALA A 69 -5.67 -16.49 19.38
C ALA A 69 -4.23 -15.97 19.18
N PRO A 70 -3.27 -16.40 20.02
CA PRO A 70 -1.92 -15.85 20.01
C PRO A 70 -1.23 -15.99 18.65
N ASP A 71 -1.44 -17.12 17.97
CA ASP A 71 -0.89 -17.35 16.63
C ASP A 71 -1.48 -16.39 15.58
N THR A 72 -2.80 -16.17 15.59
CA THR A 72 -3.45 -15.22 14.68
C THR A 72 -2.94 -13.80 14.90
N ALA A 73 -2.79 -13.40 16.16
CA ALA A 73 -2.23 -12.10 16.51
C ALA A 73 -0.78 -11.96 16.03
N ARG A 74 0.05 -12.99 16.26
CA ARG A 74 1.45 -13.03 15.79
C ARG A 74 1.54 -12.92 14.27
N HIS A 75 0.76 -13.71 13.54
CA HIS A 75 0.75 -13.67 12.08
C HIS A 75 0.30 -12.32 11.55
N ARG A 76 -0.70 -11.69 12.16
CA ARG A 76 -1.14 -10.33 11.80
C ARG A 76 0.01 -9.33 11.96
N THR A 77 0.69 -9.33 13.10
CA THR A 77 1.83 -8.44 13.36
C THR A 77 2.96 -8.66 12.36
N LEU A 78 3.32 -9.92 12.07
CA LEU A 78 4.37 -10.26 11.11
C LEU A 78 4.04 -9.78 9.70
N TRP A 79 2.85 -10.11 9.19
CA TRP A 79 2.44 -9.68 7.86
C TRP A 79 2.28 -8.17 7.76
N THR A 80 1.75 -7.51 8.80
CA THR A 80 1.66 -6.05 8.82
C THR A 80 3.03 -5.39 8.77
N SER A 81 3.98 -5.91 9.54
CA SER A 81 5.38 -5.43 9.53
C SER A 81 6.04 -5.67 8.18
N PHE A 82 5.78 -6.81 7.54
CA PHE A 82 6.31 -7.12 6.21
C PHE A 82 5.77 -6.18 5.13
N VAL A 83 4.47 -5.85 5.14
CA VAL A 83 3.91 -4.85 4.21
C VAL A 83 4.55 -3.48 4.41
N SER A 84 4.68 -3.04 5.67
CA SER A 84 5.34 -1.77 6.01
C SER A 84 6.79 -1.75 5.51
N PHE A 85 7.55 -2.83 5.74
CA PHE A 85 8.92 -2.99 5.24
C PHE A 85 8.99 -2.86 3.71
N LEU A 86 8.10 -3.54 2.97
CA LEU A 86 8.07 -3.46 1.51
C LEU A 86 7.86 -2.02 1.04
N TYR A 87 6.86 -1.33 1.57
CA TYR A 87 6.58 0.04 1.17
C TYR A 87 7.67 1.03 1.58
N ASP A 88 8.20 0.94 2.80
CA ASP A 88 9.30 1.80 3.25
C ASP A 88 10.57 1.56 2.41
N SER A 89 10.85 0.31 2.03
CA SER A 89 11.94 -0.02 1.11
C SER A 89 11.72 0.56 -0.29
N CYS A 90 10.48 0.58 -0.78
CA CYS A 90 10.16 1.18 -2.07
C CYS A 90 10.32 2.71 -2.04
N VAL A 91 9.94 3.37 -0.94
CA VAL A 91 10.21 4.81 -0.77
C VAL A 91 11.71 5.09 -0.81
N ALA A 92 12.51 4.30 -0.09
CA ALA A 92 13.96 4.48 -0.08
C ALA A 92 14.58 4.31 -1.47
N ASP A 93 14.15 3.29 -2.23
CA ASP A 93 14.68 3.04 -3.56
C ASP A 93 14.14 4.01 -4.63
N ALA A 94 12.89 4.48 -4.50
CA ALA A 94 12.37 5.54 -5.35
C ALA A 94 13.17 6.84 -5.20
N LYS A 95 13.58 7.18 -3.96
CA LYS A 95 14.49 8.31 -3.70
C LYS A 95 15.87 8.10 -4.33
N LYS A 96 16.42 6.89 -4.27
CA LYS A 96 17.69 6.55 -4.96
C LYS A 96 17.55 6.70 -6.47
N ALA A 97 16.46 6.18 -7.05
CA ALA A 97 16.17 6.31 -8.46
C ALA A 97 16.04 7.78 -8.88
N ALA A 98 15.35 8.60 -8.07
CA ALA A 98 15.21 10.04 -8.32
C ALA A 98 16.56 10.76 -8.24
N ALA A 99 17.40 10.41 -7.26
CA ALA A 99 18.75 10.97 -7.14
C ALA A 99 19.64 10.59 -8.33
N LEU A 100 19.61 9.33 -8.78
CA LEU A 100 20.33 8.88 -9.98
C LEU A 100 19.83 9.58 -11.23
N ALA A 101 18.52 9.75 -11.36
CA ALA A 101 17.89 10.35 -12.52
C ALA A 101 18.15 11.86 -12.67
N LYS A 102 18.59 12.58 -11.62
CA LYS A 102 19.02 13.99 -11.72
C LYS A 102 20.23 14.17 -12.64
N GLY A 103 21.07 13.14 -12.80
CA GLY A 103 22.20 13.13 -13.72
C GLY A 103 21.88 12.57 -15.10
N CYS A 104 20.63 12.14 -15.36
CA CYS A 104 20.25 11.61 -16.65
C CYS A 104 20.02 12.73 -17.67
N PRO A 105 20.42 12.55 -18.93
CA PRO A 105 20.12 13.50 -20.02
C PRO A 105 18.62 13.52 -20.41
N THR A 106 17.78 12.75 -19.71
CA THR A 106 16.36 12.54 -20.04
C THR A 106 15.48 13.00 -18.86
N PRO A 107 14.93 14.23 -18.91
CA PRO A 107 14.14 14.82 -17.81
C PRO A 107 12.91 13.99 -17.40
N ARG A 108 12.38 13.20 -18.34
CA ARG A 108 11.28 12.26 -18.11
C ARG A 108 11.61 11.17 -17.09
N HIS A 109 12.85 10.69 -17.03
CA HIS A 109 13.26 9.70 -16.01
C HIS A 109 13.23 10.31 -14.61
N ALA A 110 13.76 11.53 -14.44
CA ALA A 110 13.72 12.23 -13.15
C ALA A 110 12.29 12.43 -12.67
N THR A 111 11.40 12.78 -13.61
CA THR A 111 9.98 13.03 -13.31
C THR A 111 9.25 11.75 -12.97
N ARG A 112 9.47 10.66 -13.73
CA ARG A 112 8.93 9.32 -13.41
C ARG A 112 9.40 8.85 -12.04
N ALA A 113 10.68 9.01 -11.71
CA ALA A 113 11.23 8.60 -10.43
C ALA A 113 10.59 9.36 -9.25
N ALA A 114 10.40 10.67 -9.41
CA ALA A 114 9.70 11.47 -8.42
C ALA A 114 8.20 11.12 -8.30
N ILE A 115 7.53 10.70 -9.39
CA ILE A 115 6.17 10.14 -9.30
C ILE A 115 6.16 8.82 -8.49
N TYR A 116 7.15 7.94 -8.69
CA TYR A 116 7.27 6.74 -7.86
C TYR A 116 7.47 7.08 -6.38
N GLU A 117 8.27 8.10 -6.06
CA GLU A 117 8.42 8.56 -4.67
C GLU A 117 7.08 9.01 -4.08
N VAL A 118 6.30 9.81 -4.82
CA VAL A 118 4.97 10.25 -4.41
C VAL A 118 4.03 9.05 -4.23
N GLN A 119 4.07 8.09 -5.15
CA GLN A 119 3.24 6.89 -5.12
C GLN A 119 3.52 6.02 -3.89
N PHE A 120 4.77 5.71 -3.61
CA PHE A 120 5.09 4.87 -2.46
C PHE A 120 4.90 5.60 -1.12
N ALA A 121 5.10 6.93 -1.09
CA ALA A 121 4.71 7.72 0.07
C ALA A 121 3.20 7.61 0.34
N PHE A 122 2.37 7.69 -0.72
CA PHE A 122 0.93 7.47 -0.61
C PHE A 122 0.59 6.05 -0.15
N ASP A 123 1.24 5.03 -0.68
CA ASP A 123 1.01 3.64 -0.27
C ASP A 123 1.34 3.43 1.23
N VAL A 124 2.46 3.98 1.72
CA VAL A 124 2.81 3.98 3.15
C VAL A 124 1.72 4.67 3.97
N PHE A 125 1.26 5.85 3.53
CA PHE A 125 0.22 6.60 4.19
C PHE A 125 -1.09 5.80 4.29
N ARG A 126 -1.55 5.25 3.17
CA ARG A 126 -2.77 4.46 3.07
C ARG A 126 -2.68 3.23 3.99
N TRP A 127 -1.57 2.50 3.91
CA TRP A 127 -1.35 1.31 4.72
C TRP A 127 -1.37 1.61 6.22
N LYS A 128 -0.64 2.64 6.68
CA LYS A 128 -0.60 3.04 8.08
C LYS A 128 -1.98 3.48 8.59
N THR A 129 -2.73 4.23 7.79
CA THR A 129 -4.08 4.69 8.14
C THR A 129 -5.06 3.52 8.26
N MET A 130 -4.97 2.53 7.37
CA MET A 130 -5.78 1.31 7.46
C MET A 130 -5.41 0.46 8.68
N CYS A 131 -4.12 0.35 9.01
CA CYS A 131 -3.67 -0.34 10.21
C CYS A 131 -4.17 0.35 11.49
N GLU A 132 -4.02 1.68 11.59
CA GLU A 132 -4.49 2.50 12.71
C GLU A 132 -6.01 2.31 12.91
N ARG A 133 -6.79 2.38 11.83
CA ARG A 133 -8.24 2.12 11.86
C ARG A 133 -8.55 0.72 12.38
N ALA A 134 -7.85 -0.29 11.89
CA ALA A 134 -8.07 -1.69 12.29
C ALA A 134 -7.71 -1.93 13.76
N GLU A 135 -6.66 -1.29 14.27
CA GLU A 135 -6.26 -1.34 15.68
C GLU A 135 -7.29 -0.68 16.58
N LEU A 136 -7.71 0.55 16.25
CA LEU A 136 -8.78 1.25 16.97
C LEU A 136 -10.07 0.45 16.97
N SER A 137 -10.42 -0.20 15.85
CA SER A 137 -11.60 -1.05 15.77
C SER A 137 -11.50 -2.25 16.71
N ARG A 138 -10.34 -2.90 16.80
CA ARG A 138 -10.14 -4.06 17.71
C ARG A 138 -10.13 -3.65 19.17
N ALA A 139 -9.59 -2.48 19.47
CA ALA A 139 -9.56 -1.92 20.81
C ALA A 139 -10.90 -1.32 21.28
N GLY A 140 -11.95 -1.33 20.42
CA GLY A 140 -13.21 -0.65 20.71
C GLY A 140 -13.12 0.88 20.76
N ALA A 141 -11.98 1.45 20.34
CA ALA A 141 -11.66 2.87 20.40
C ALA A 141 -11.98 3.64 19.10
N LEU A 142 -12.56 2.98 18.09
CA LEU A 142 -12.98 3.61 16.84
C LEU A 142 -14.31 4.37 16.99
N GLY A 143 -14.32 5.39 17.86
CA GLY A 143 -15.45 6.30 18.07
C GLY A 143 -15.52 7.42 17.01
N ALA A 144 -16.51 8.31 17.14
CA ALA A 144 -16.73 9.42 16.21
C ALA A 144 -15.48 10.33 16.07
N ALA A 145 -14.89 10.73 17.20
CA ALA A 145 -13.68 11.57 17.20
C ALA A 145 -12.48 10.91 16.51
N ALA A 146 -12.31 9.59 16.70
CA ALA A 146 -11.24 8.85 16.05
C ALA A 146 -11.44 8.76 14.52
N ARG A 147 -12.68 8.52 14.07
CA ARG A 147 -13.04 8.52 12.65
C ARG A 147 -12.81 9.88 12.02
N GLU A 148 -13.26 10.95 12.67
CA GLU A 148 -13.06 12.32 12.19
C GLU A 148 -11.57 12.68 12.09
N ARG A 149 -10.75 12.28 13.08
CA ARG A 149 -9.30 12.47 13.03
C ARG A 149 -8.67 11.77 11.82
N LEU A 150 -9.01 10.49 11.59
CA LEU A 150 -8.49 9.74 10.45
C LEU A 150 -8.96 10.34 9.12
N GLN A 151 -10.21 10.82 9.06
CA GLN A 151 -10.76 11.48 7.88
C GLN A 151 -10.02 12.79 7.57
N ARG A 152 -9.82 13.65 8.57
CA ARG A 152 -9.02 14.89 8.42
C ARG A 152 -7.61 14.58 7.93
N LYS A 153 -6.96 13.58 8.54
CA LYS A 153 -5.65 13.09 8.11
C LYS A 153 -5.62 12.65 6.64
N ALA A 154 -6.67 12.01 6.14
CA ALA A 154 -6.79 11.63 4.72
C ALA A 154 -7.05 12.83 3.80
N ALA A 155 -7.92 13.76 4.20
CA ALA A 155 -8.21 14.97 3.45
C ALA A 155 -6.96 15.88 3.34
N ASP A 156 -6.22 16.05 4.43
CA ASP A 156 -4.96 16.81 4.46
C ASP A 156 -3.92 16.17 3.52
N TYR A 157 -3.78 14.84 3.57
CA TYR A 157 -2.86 14.13 2.68
C TYR A 157 -3.23 14.27 1.20
N LYS A 158 -4.53 14.26 0.87
CA LYS A 158 -5.04 14.47 -0.49
C LYS A 158 -4.70 15.87 -1.00
N GLN A 159 -4.85 16.91 -0.18
CA GLN A 159 -4.45 18.28 -0.55
C GLN A 159 -2.93 18.39 -0.76
N ASP A 160 -2.15 17.77 0.12
CA ASP A 160 -0.70 17.68 0.01
C ASP A 160 -0.25 16.98 -1.28
N LEU A 161 -0.95 15.92 -1.67
CA LEU A 161 -0.68 15.17 -2.89
C LEU A 161 -0.90 16.03 -4.14
N ALA A 162 -2.02 16.76 -4.21
CA ALA A 162 -2.31 17.70 -5.30
C ALA A 162 -1.22 18.78 -5.41
N ARG A 163 -0.81 19.35 -4.26
CA ARG A 163 0.27 20.34 -4.19
C ARG A 163 1.60 19.80 -4.71
N ARG A 164 2.01 18.60 -4.27
CA ARG A 164 3.25 17.95 -4.73
C ARG A 164 3.22 17.67 -6.23
N SER A 165 2.08 17.24 -6.77
CA SER A 165 1.91 17.01 -8.20
C SER A 165 2.07 18.29 -9.03
N GLN A 166 1.47 19.39 -8.59
CA GLN A 166 1.62 20.68 -9.24
C GLN A 166 3.08 21.16 -9.21
N GLN A 167 3.75 21.04 -8.07
CA GLN A 167 5.16 21.41 -7.92
C GLN A 167 6.07 20.57 -8.82
N LEU A 168 5.82 19.27 -8.93
CA LEU A 168 6.55 18.37 -9.80
C LEU A 168 6.41 18.80 -11.27
N GLN A 169 5.20 19.03 -11.75
CA GLN A 169 4.93 19.43 -13.13
C GLN A 169 5.59 20.78 -13.46
N GLN A 170 5.51 21.75 -12.54
CA GLN A 170 6.18 23.04 -12.71
C GLN A 170 7.71 22.90 -12.76
N SER A 171 8.28 22.08 -11.89
CA SER A 171 9.72 21.83 -11.85
C SER A 171 10.21 21.15 -13.13
N HIS A 172 9.42 20.20 -13.65
CA HIS A 172 9.69 19.55 -14.93
C HIS A 172 9.73 20.57 -16.09
N LEU A 173 8.68 21.37 -16.25
CA LEU A 173 8.58 22.35 -17.34
C LEU A 173 9.67 23.42 -17.25
N ARG A 174 10.13 23.78 -16.04
CA ARG A 174 11.25 24.70 -15.85
C ARG A 174 12.60 24.07 -16.22
N ALA A 175 12.78 22.79 -15.93
CA ALA A 175 14.02 22.07 -16.23
C ALA A 175 14.18 21.78 -17.74
N GLN A 176 13.07 21.73 -18.48
CA GLN A 176 13.06 21.47 -19.92
C GLN A 176 12.32 22.58 -20.68
N PRO A 177 12.95 23.75 -20.87
CA PRO A 177 12.36 24.82 -21.67
C PRO A 177 12.19 24.36 -23.12
N SER A 178 10.94 24.35 -23.59
CA SER A 178 10.60 23.98 -24.96
C SER A 178 11.00 25.10 -25.93
N GLN A 179 11.64 24.73 -27.04
CA GLN A 179 12.05 25.67 -28.10
C GLN A 179 10.91 25.99 -29.07
N THR A 180 9.90 25.12 -29.14
CA THR A 180 8.76 25.25 -30.05
C THR A 180 7.44 25.06 -29.33
N MET A 181 6.36 25.62 -29.87
CA MET A 181 5.01 25.40 -29.33
C MET A 181 4.55 23.94 -29.44
N GLU A 182 5.04 23.21 -30.45
CA GLU A 182 4.74 21.79 -30.65
C GLU A 182 5.38 20.93 -29.55
N SER A 183 6.68 21.10 -29.31
CA SER A 183 7.38 20.37 -28.23
C SER A 183 6.79 20.66 -26.85
N LEU A 184 6.32 21.89 -26.61
CA LEU A 184 5.60 22.23 -25.37
C LEU A 184 4.27 21.49 -25.24
N ARG A 185 3.51 21.34 -26.34
CA ARG A 185 2.24 20.59 -26.34
C ARG A 185 2.47 19.10 -26.10
N GLU A 186 3.51 18.53 -26.72
CA GLU A 186 3.91 17.15 -26.51
C GLU A 186 4.31 16.88 -25.07
N GLU A 187 5.13 17.75 -24.47
CA GLU A 187 5.56 17.55 -23.08
C GLU A 187 4.41 17.69 -22.09
N ARG A 188 3.49 18.63 -22.33
CA ARG A 188 2.26 18.74 -21.52
C ARG A 188 1.39 17.48 -21.62
N ARG A 189 1.25 16.91 -22.81
CA ARG A 189 0.52 15.65 -23.01
C ARG A 189 1.19 14.52 -22.24
N TRP A 190 2.52 14.41 -22.35
CA TRP A 190 3.28 13.40 -21.63
C TRP A 190 3.12 13.52 -20.10
N LEU A 191 3.17 14.74 -19.55
CA LEU A 191 2.93 15.00 -18.13
C LEU A 191 1.51 14.63 -17.70
N GLU A 192 0.50 14.92 -18.53
CA GLU A 192 -0.88 14.57 -18.26
C GLU A 192 -1.04 13.04 -18.09
N GLU A 193 -0.51 12.28 -19.06
CA GLU A 193 -0.62 10.82 -19.12
C GLU A 193 0.22 10.12 -18.04
N ASN A 194 1.44 10.60 -17.79
CA ASN A 194 2.42 9.87 -16.97
C ASN A 194 2.47 10.36 -15.52
N CYS A 195 2.08 11.61 -15.26
CA CYS A 195 2.13 12.20 -13.92
C CYS A 195 0.72 12.43 -13.39
N ARG A 196 -0.09 13.24 -14.09
CA ARG A 196 -1.37 13.69 -13.55
C ARG A 196 -2.37 12.54 -13.44
N ALA A 197 -2.47 11.68 -14.45
CA ALA A 197 -3.35 10.52 -14.40
C ALA A 197 -3.04 9.60 -13.21
N LYS A 198 -1.74 9.37 -12.91
CA LYS A 198 -1.32 8.57 -11.74
C LYS A 198 -1.68 9.24 -10.42
N VAL A 199 -1.48 10.55 -10.31
CA VAL A 199 -1.87 11.31 -9.11
C VAL A 199 -3.38 11.33 -8.93
N ALA A 200 -4.15 11.49 -9.99
CA ALA A 200 -5.61 11.45 -9.95
C ALA A 200 -6.15 10.08 -9.49
N VAL A 201 -5.46 8.98 -9.81
CA VAL A 201 -5.76 7.66 -9.22
C VAL A 201 -5.56 7.70 -7.70
N MET A 202 -4.41 8.20 -7.23
CA MET A 202 -4.13 8.28 -5.79
C MET A 202 -5.10 9.20 -5.03
N GLU A 203 -5.51 10.33 -5.62
CA GLU A 203 -6.53 11.22 -5.04
C GLU A 203 -7.91 10.54 -4.95
N ARG A 204 -8.27 9.74 -5.96
CA ARG A 204 -9.49 8.91 -5.91
C ARG A 204 -9.41 7.87 -4.79
N GLU A 205 -8.27 7.21 -4.63
CA GLU A 205 -8.05 6.27 -3.53
C GLU A 205 -8.06 6.96 -2.15
N CYS A 206 -7.55 8.19 -2.02
CA CYS A 206 -7.72 9.00 -0.80
C CYS A 206 -9.20 9.25 -0.51
N SER A 207 -9.97 9.61 -1.54
CA SER A 207 -11.41 9.90 -1.39
C SER A 207 -12.19 8.65 -0.97
N LYS A 208 -11.80 7.47 -1.48
CA LYS A 208 -12.36 6.19 -1.02
C LYS A 208 -12.00 5.92 0.44
N LEU A 209 -10.74 6.14 0.82
CA LEU A 209 -10.29 5.99 2.21
C LEU A 209 -11.08 6.90 3.15
N GLU A 210 -11.29 8.17 2.79
CA GLU A 210 -12.13 9.10 3.54
C GLU A 210 -13.56 8.55 3.75
N ALA A 211 -14.19 8.04 2.69
CA ALA A 211 -15.54 7.48 2.77
C ALA A 211 -15.60 6.21 3.66
N GLU A 212 -14.62 5.32 3.54
CA GLU A 212 -14.52 4.10 4.36
C GLU A 212 -14.32 4.38 5.85
N LEU A 213 -13.75 5.54 6.19
CA LEU A 213 -13.55 5.97 7.57
C LEU A 213 -14.84 6.47 8.22
N VAL A 214 -15.82 6.93 7.43
CA VAL A 214 -17.14 7.37 7.91
C VAL A 214 -18.05 6.17 8.18
N THR A 215 -18.04 5.17 7.31
CA THR A 215 -18.98 4.05 7.41
C THR A 215 -18.70 3.20 8.66
N PRO A 216 -19.67 3.07 9.58
CA PRO A 216 -19.52 2.17 10.70
C PRO A 216 -19.39 0.74 10.17
N SER A 217 -18.37 0.02 10.65
CA SER A 217 -18.19 -1.40 10.33
C SER A 217 -19.49 -2.17 10.58
N ALA A 218 -19.87 -3.09 9.68
CA ALA A 218 -21.05 -3.95 9.87
C ALA A 218 -21.05 -4.68 11.23
N VAL A 219 -19.85 -4.93 11.78
CA VAL A 219 -19.66 -5.50 13.13
C VAL A 219 -20.07 -4.51 14.23
N HIS A 220 -19.80 -3.22 14.06
CA HIS A 220 -20.24 -2.16 14.97
C HIS A 220 -21.75 -1.95 14.90
N ASN A 221 -22.34 -2.02 13.70
CA ASN A 221 -23.80 -1.97 13.55
C ASN A 221 -24.50 -3.17 14.20
N ARG A 222 -23.89 -4.37 14.13
CA ARG A 222 -24.41 -5.57 14.81
C ARG A 222 -24.29 -5.48 16.33
N ALA A 223 -23.19 -4.97 16.86
CA ALA A 223 -23.01 -4.75 18.29
C ALA A 223 -23.98 -3.68 18.84
N ILE A 224 -24.17 -2.57 18.12
CA ILE A 224 -25.16 -1.54 18.47
C ILE A 224 -26.59 -2.11 18.41
N ALA A 225 -26.90 -2.93 17.40
CA ALA A 225 -28.20 -3.59 17.30
C ALA A 225 -28.44 -4.58 18.45
N GLN A 226 -27.42 -5.33 18.88
CA GLN A 226 -27.51 -6.24 20.02
C GLN A 226 -27.67 -5.49 21.35
N MET A 227 -26.92 -4.40 21.57
CA MET A 227 -27.08 -3.56 22.76
C MET A 227 -28.47 -2.92 22.84
N ARG A 228 -29.02 -2.43 21.72
CA ARG A 228 -30.38 -1.87 21.68
C ARG A 228 -31.46 -2.91 22.02
N LEU A 229 -31.27 -4.15 21.59
CA LEU A 229 -32.18 -5.25 21.94
C LEU A 229 -32.12 -5.60 23.43
N GLU A 230 -30.94 -5.51 24.07
CA GLU A 230 -30.80 -5.72 25.52
C GLU A 230 -31.38 -4.57 26.36
N GLU A 231 -31.25 -3.32 25.88
CA GLU A 231 -31.89 -2.15 26.48
C GLU A 231 -33.43 -2.22 26.40
N ASP A 232 -33.98 -2.64 25.25
CA ASP A 232 -35.42 -2.84 25.09
C ASP A 232 -35.97 -3.98 25.99
N PHE A 233 -35.17 -5.02 26.21
CA PHE A 233 -35.54 -6.14 27.09
C PHE A 233 -35.53 -5.73 28.57
N THR A 234 -34.61 -4.86 28.97
CA THR A 234 -34.52 -4.36 30.35
C THR A 234 -35.59 -3.31 30.66
N GLN A 235 -36.01 -2.48 29.70
CA GLN A 235 -37.14 -1.56 29.85
C GLN A 235 -38.51 -2.25 29.90
N ARG A 236 -38.65 -3.45 29.32
CA ARG A 236 -39.90 -4.22 29.35
C ARG A 236 -40.07 -5.12 30.58
N ARG A 237 -39.14 -5.11 31.54
CA ARG A 237 -39.35 -5.83 32.82
C ARG A 237 -40.48 -5.13 33.60
N PRO A 238 -41.62 -5.79 33.85
CA PRO A 238 -42.65 -5.22 34.71
C PRO A 238 -42.10 -5.16 36.14
N SER A 239 -42.06 -3.94 36.70
CA SER A 239 -41.86 -3.72 38.13
C SER A 239 -42.90 -4.55 38.89
N GLY A 240 -42.42 -5.35 39.84
CA GLY A 240 -43.11 -6.53 40.35
C GLY A 240 -44.51 -6.31 40.92
N SER A 241 -45.29 -7.39 40.89
CA SER A 241 -46.29 -7.65 41.92
C SER A 241 -45.81 -8.87 42.71
N THR A 242 -45.13 -8.59 43.81
CA THR A 242 -44.89 -9.56 44.88
C THR A 242 -46.21 -9.82 45.60
N SER A 243 -46.79 -11.00 45.41
CA SER A 243 -47.73 -11.57 46.37
C SER A 243 -47.45 -13.06 46.47
N GLY A 244 -47.16 -13.51 47.68
CA GLY A 244 -46.70 -14.86 47.96
C GLY A 244 -47.78 -15.91 47.81
N ILE A 245 -47.35 -17.16 47.74
CA ILE A 245 -48.07 -18.33 48.25
C ILE A 245 -47.00 -19.35 48.65
N ALA A 246 -47.11 -19.81 49.89
CA ALA A 246 -46.35 -20.89 50.48
C ALA A 246 -47.01 -22.26 50.17
N ALA A 247 -46.28 -23.32 50.54
CA ALA A 247 -46.67 -24.74 50.63
C ALA A 247 -46.64 -25.53 49.32
N SER A 248 -46.29 -26.82 49.24
CA SER A 248 -45.60 -27.83 50.07
C SER A 248 -45.75 -29.16 49.29
N ARG A 249 -44.87 -30.15 49.55
CA ARG A 249 -44.98 -31.59 49.18
C ARG A 249 -44.76 -31.93 47.70
N SER A 250 -44.27 -33.09 47.28
CA SER A 250 -43.57 -34.27 47.84
C SER A 250 -43.48 -35.29 46.70
N GLY A 251 -42.45 -36.14 46.64
CA GLY A 251 -42.44 -37.40 45.84
C GLY A 251 -41.41 -37.39 44.71
N SER A 252 -40.33 -38.15 44.83
CA SER A 252 -40.19 -39.56 44.38
C SER A 252 -39.63 -39.60 42.96
N SER A 253 -38.31 -39.78 42.82
CA SER A 253 -37.68 -41.05 42.40
C SER A 253 -38.09 -41.46 40.98
N ASP A 254 -37.17 -41.35 40.01
CA ASP A 254 -36.59 -42.56 39.44
C ASP A 254 -35.36 -42.31 38.57
N GLN A 255 -34.46 -43.28 38.69
CA GLN A 255 -33.22 -43.48 37.96
C GLN A 255 -33.50 -43.79 36.49
N SER A 256 -32.62 -43.39 35.56
CA SER A 256 -32.04 -44.37 34.63
C SER A 256 -30.84 -43.82 33.87
N SER A 257 -29.83 -44.66 33.83
CA SER A 257 -28.54 -44.59 33.14
C SER A 257 -28.68 -44.95 31.66
N CYS A 258 -27.77 -44.43 30.81
CA CYS A 258 -27.09 -45.13 29.69
C CYS A 258 -26.18 -44.10 28.98
N VAL A 259 -24.84 -44.15 29.13
CA VAL A 259 -23.85 -44.98 28.41
C VAL A 259 -23.60 -44.53 26.96
N VAL A 260 -22.45 -43.86 26.81
CA VAL A 260 -21.37 -44.01 25.80
C VAL A 260 -21.69 -44.68 24.45
N ALA A 261 -21.40 -43.94 23.38
CA ALA A 261 -20.51 -44.34 22.29
C ALA A 261 -19.88 -43.08 21.67
#